data_AF-A0A081B1U2-F1
#
_entry.id   AF-A0A081B1U2-F1
#
_cell.length_a   1.000
_cell.length_b   1.000
_cell.length_c   1.000
_cell.angle_alpha   90.00
_cell.angle_beta   90.00
_cell.angle_gamma   90.00
#
_symmetry.space_group_name_H-M   'P 1'
#
loop_
_entity.id
_entity.type
_entity.pdbx_description
1 polymer ?
#
loop_
_entity_poly.entity_id
_entity_poly.type
_entity_poly.pdbx_seq_one_letter_code
_entity_poly.pdbx_strand_id
1 'polypeptide(L)'
;MIDPPSLRTVFKAGMESDVLCEIFHTLRHAILSSSGDTPVPKEDSSFTLAFANELTKVPRFNMTIMLLSGNEKEDMAWVIKRLGELLKDDNDNEMQEVAKLNKVYELL
;
A
#
# COMPACT_ATOMS: atom_id res chain seq x y z
N MET A 1 14.22 -0.15 7.25
CA MET A 1 12.94 0.20 6.60
C MET A 1 12.64 1.67 6.88
N ILE A 2 11.99 2.37 5.96
CA ILE A 2 11.55 3.75 6.16
C ILE A 2 10.40 3.75 7.18
N ASP A 3 10.42 4.68 8.14
CA ASP A 3 9.34 4.84 9.11
C ASP A 3 8.11 5.49 8.43
N PRO A 4 6.92 4.85 8.37
CA PRO A 4 5.76 5.38 7.63
C PRO A 4 5.38 6.84 7.97
N PRO A 5 5.36 7.29 9.24
CA PRO A 5 5.07 8.69 9.57
C PRO A 5 6.01 9.72 8.93
N SER A 6 7.22 9.30 8.54
CA SER A 6 8.20 10.18 7.89
C SER A 6 7.90 10.49 6.42
N LEU A 7 6.96 9.76 5.78
CA LEU A 7 6.69 9.87 4.35
C LEU A 7 6.24 11.27 3.92
N ARG A 8 5.51 12.00 4.77
CA ARG A 8 5.13 13.39 4.49
C ARG A 8 6.32 14.35 4.42
N THR A 9 7.39 14.04 5.15
CA THR A 9 8.63 14.82 5.12
C THR A 9 9.46 14.44 3.90
N VAL A 10 9.50 13.15 3.53
CA VAL A 10 10.18 12.67 2.32
C VAL A 10 9.53 13.25 1.07
N PHE A 11 8.20 13.14 0.95
CA PHE A 11 7.42 13.61 -0.20
C PHE A 11 6.75 14.96 0.07
N LYS A 12 7.50 15.91 0.63
CA LYS A 12 6.96 17.21 1.08
C LYS A 12 6.28 18.02 -0.04
N ALA A 13 6.74 17.88 -1.28
CA ALA A 13 6.16 18.56 -2.45
C ALA A 13 5.09 17.74 -3.18
N GLY A 14 4.84 16.51 -2.71
CA GLY A 14 4.09 15.48 -3.42
C GLY A 14 5.01 14.38 -3.97
N MET A 15 4.41 13.44 -4.68
CA MET A 15 5.07 12.26 -5.22
C MET A 15 4.65 12.03 -6.67
N GLU A 16 5.61 11.66 -7.50
CA GLU A 16 5.38 11.30 -8.90
C GLU A 16 4.68 9.94 -9.00
N SER A 17 3.88 9.75 -10.07
CA SER A 17 3.15 8.51 -10.35
C SER A 17 4.06 7.30 -10.37
N ASP A 18 5.20 7.41 -11.04
CA ASP A 18 6.13 6.31 -11.28
C ASP A 18 6.76 5.85 -9.96
N VAL A 19 7.06 6.80 -9.06
CA VAL A 19 7.56 6.49 -7.71
C VAL A 19 6.50 5.73 -6.90
N LEU A 20 5.23 6.14 -6.99
CA LEU A 20 4.14 5.43 -6.33
C LEU A 20 3.97 4.00 -6.88
N CYS A 21 4.06 3.82 -8.20
CA CYS A 21 4.02 2.50 -8.84
C CYS A 21 5.19 1.63 -8.37
N GLU A 22 6.42 2.14 -8.38
CA GLU A 22 7.61 1.40 -7.93
C GLU A 22 7.56 1.03 -6.44
N ILE A 23 6.98 1.89 -5.61
CA ILE A 23 6.72 1.56 -4.20
C ILE A 23 5.82 0.34 -4.11
N PHE A 24 4.68 0.32 -4.82
CA PHE A 24 3.75 -0.80 -4.77
C PHE A 24 4.30 -2.07 -5.42
N HIS A 25 5.10 -1.93 -6.48
CA HIS A 25 5.85 -3.03 -7.06
C HIS A 25 6.80 -3.67 -6.03
N THR A 26 7.52 -2.84 -5.28
CA THR A 26 8.42 -3.29 -4.21
C THR A 26 7.64 -3.96 -3.08
N LEU A 27 6.52 -3.37 -2.64
CA LEU A 27 5.67 -3.97 -1.60
C LEU A 27 5.13 -5.34 -2.04
N ARG A 28 4.68 -5.47 -3.29
CA ARG A 28 4.21 -6.74 -3.86
C ARG A 28 5.31 -7.78 -3.84
N HIS A 29 6.45 -7.50 -4.45
CA HIS A 29 7.44 -8.53 -4.79
C HIS A 29 8.51 -8.77 -3.72
N ALA A 30 8.87 -7.74 -2.95
CA ALA A 30 9.94 -7.85 -1.95
C ALA A 30 9.42 -8.07 -0.53
N ILE A 31 8.20 -7.62 -0.21
CA ILE A 31 7.67 -7.64 1.16
C ILE A 31 6.55 -8.68 1.31
N LEU A 32 5.52 -8.60 0.47
CA LEU A 32 4.31 -9.42 0.62
C LEU A 32 4.27 -10.70 -0.21
N SER A 33 5.18 -10.86 -1.16
CA SER A 33 5.35 -12.12 -1.89
C SER A 33 6.15 -13.09 -1.05
N SER A 34 5.55 -14.22 -0.70
CA SER A 34 6.29 -15.35 -0.14
C SER A 34 7.13 -15.99 -1.25
N SER A 35 8.44 -16.06 -1.06
CA SER A 35 9.28 -16.94 -1.88
C SER A 35 9.15 -18.37 -1.33
N GLY A 36 8.31 -19.18 -1.99
CA GLY A 36 8.02 -20.57 -1.58
C GLY A 36 6.99 -20.68 -0.45
N ASP A 37 7.14 -21.71 0.40
CA ASP A 37 6.18 -22.07 1.47
C ASP A 37 6.31 -21.22 2.75
N THR A 38 7.17 -20.20 2.75
CA THR A 38 7.38 -19.36 3.95
C THR A 38 6.24 -18.35 4.08
N PRO A 39 5.45 -18.37 5.16
CA PRO A 39 4.37 -17.40 5.34
C PRO A 39 4.95 -15.98 5.50
N VAL A 40 4.19 -14.99 5.02
CA VAL A 40 4.53 -13.57 5.21
C VAL A 40 4.49 -13.24 6.70
N PRO A 41 5.55 -12.68 7.29
CA PRO A 41 5.55 -12.23 8.67
C PRO A 41 4.45 -11.18 8.93
N LYS A 42 3.82 -11.24 10.12
CA LYS A 42 2.81 -10.26 10.52
C LYS A 42 3.36 -8.83 10.57
N GLU A 43 4.63 -8.66 10.92
CA GLU A 43 5.29 -7.36 10.93
C GLU A 43 5.32 -6.72 9.54
N ASP A 44 5.49 -7.53 8.48
CA ASP A 44 5.53 -7.06 7.10
C ASP A 44 4.15 -6.64 6.59
N SER A 45 3.08 -7.37 6.96
CA SER A 45 1.72 -6.98 6.63
C SER A 45 1.28 -5.72 7.40
N SER A 46 1.57 -5.63 8.70
CA SER A 46 1.30 -4.43 9.50
C SER A 46 2.10 -3.22 9.01
N PHE A 47 3.39 -3.40 8.68
CA PHE A 47 4.20 -2.36 8.07
C PHE A 47 3.59 -1.88 6.76
N THR A 48 3.25 -2.80 5.86
CA THR A 48 2.73 -2.45 4.53
C THR A 48 1.39 -1.72 4.62
N LEU A 49 0.51 -2.13 5.56
CA LEU A 49 -0.74 -1.42 5.85
C LEU A 49 -0.47 0.02 6.33
N ALA A 50 0.40 0.20 7.33
CA ALA A 50 0.75 1.51 7.86
C ALA A 50 1.39 2.39 6.79
N PHE A 51 2.27 1.83 5.97
CA PHE A 51 2.95 2.52 4.88
C PHE A 51 1.97 2.99 3.81
N ALA A 52 1.07 2.12 3.34
CA ALA A 52 0.02 2.48 2.38
C ALA A 52 -0.90 3.58 2.93
N ASN A 53 -1.31 3.49 4.21
CA ASN A 53 -2.10 4.53 4.86
C ASN A 53 -1.36 5.89 4.91
N GLU A 54 -0.06 5.90 5.19
CA GLU A 54 0.72 7.14 5.24
C GLU A 54 0.95 7.76 3.86
N LEU A 55 1.07 6.96 2.79
CA LEU A 55 1.13 7.47 1.42
C LEU A 55 -0.11 8.28 1.05
N THR A 56 -1.31 7.87 1.52
CA THR A 56 -2.56 8.62 1.24
C THR A 56 -2.55 10.04 1.78
N LYS A 57 -1.65 10.33 2.74
CA LYS A 57 -1.53 11.62 3.39
C LYS A 57 -0.48 12.53 2.74
N VAL A 58 0.25 12.04 1.74
CA VAL A 58 1.23 12.82 0.98
C VAL A 58 0.51 13.90 0.16
N PRO A 59 1.03 15.14 0.06
CA PRO A 59 0.44 16.17 -0.77
C PRO A 59 0.21 15.70 -2.21
N ARG A 60 -0.94 16.08 -2.78
CA ARG A 60 -1.35 15.73 -4.15
C ARG A 60 -1.57 14.24 -4.43
N PHE A 61 -1.57 13.37 -3.40
CA PHE A 61 -1.79 11.93 -3.57
C PHE A 61 -3.02 11.59 -4.45
N ASN A 62 -4.18 12.20 -4.20
CA ASN A 62 -5.38 11.96 -5.00
C ASN A 62 -5.17 12.28 -6.49
N MET A 63 -4.46 13.37 -6.80
CA MET A 63 -4.14 13.74 -8.18
C MET A 63 -3.21 12.71 -8.81
N THR A 64 -2.21 12.22 -8.06
CA THR A 64 -1.31 11.15 -8.51
C THR A 64 -2.09 9.86 -8.82
N ILE A 65 -3.01 9.43 -7.94
CA ILE A 65 -3.84 8.23 -8.15
C ILE A 65 -4.76 8.35 -9.36
N MET A 66 -5.40 9.51 -9.55
CA MET A 66 -6.33 9.73 -10.67
C MET A 66 -5.65 9.67 -12.04
N LEU A 67 -4.34 9.94 -12.11
CA LEU A 67 -3.58 9.92 -13.37
C LEU A 67 -3.16 8.50 -13.80
N LEU A 68 -3.22 7.53 -12.89
CA LEU A 68 -2.82 6.17 -13.17
C LEU A 68 -3.90 5.42 -13.95
N SER A 69 -3.48 4.69 -14.98
CA SER A 69 -4.30 3.73 -15.69
C SER A 69 -4.58 2.49 -14.84
N GLY A 70 -5.58 1.69 -15.26
CA GLY A 70 -5.91 0.44 -14.56
C GLY A 70 -4.75 -0.54 -14.46
N ASN A 71 -3.87 -0.59 -15.48
CA ASN A 71 -2.70 -1.47 -15.47
C ASN A 71 -1.63 -0.99 -14.47
N GLU A 72 -1.43 0.32 -14.36
CA GLU A 72 -0.49 0.90 -13.37
C GLU A 72 -0.96 0.71 -11.93
N LYS A 73 -2.26 0.47 -11.74
CA LYS A 73 -2.86 0.15 -10.44
C LYS A 73 -2.85 -1.34 -10.10
N GLU A 74 -2.34 -2.22 -10.97
CA GLU A 74 -2.38 -3.68 -10.75
C GLU A 74 -1.67 -4.09 -9.45
N ASP A 75 -0.46 -3.58 -9.22
CA ASP A 75 0.30 -3.88 -8.01
C ASP A 75 -0.39 -3.32 -6.75
N MET A 76 -1.07 -2.18 -6.88
CA MET A 76 -1.86 -1.59 -5.78
C MET A 76 -3.05 -2.46 -5.40
N ALA A 77 -3.82 -2.91 -6.40
CA ALA A 77 -4.92 -3.85 -6.23
C ALA A 77 -4.45 -5.15 -5.61
N TRP A 78 -3.33 -5.69 -6.09
CA TRP A 78 -2.75 -6.92 -5.57
C TRP A 78 -2.35 -6.77 -4.09
N VAL A 79 -1.62 -5.70 -3.74
CA VAL A 79 -1.13 -5.46 -2.37
C VAL A 79 -2.30 -5.30 -1.41
N ILE A 80 -3.30 -4.48 -1.75
CA ILE A 80 -4.43 -4.22 -0.86
C ILE A 80 -5.31 -5.48 -0.69
N LYS A 81 -5.51 -6.25 -1.76
CA LYS A 81 -6.18 -7.56 -1.66
C LYS A 81 -5.40 -8.51 -0.75
N ARG A 82 -4.08 -8.60 -0.93
CA ARG A 82 -3.21 -9.48 -0.14
C ARG A 82 -3.22 -9.12 1.34
N LEU A 83 -3.21 -7.83 1.68
CA LEU A 83 -3.38 -7.37 3.07
C LEU A 83 -4.71 -7.83 3.67
N GLY A 84 -5.80 -7.76 2.91
CA GLY A 84 -7.11 -8.25 3.36
C GLY A 84 -7.14 -9.77 3.60
N GLU A 85 -6.35 -10.55 2.87
CA GLU A 85 -6.20 -11.99 3.11
C GLU A 85 -5.35 -12.27 4.36
N LEU A 86 -4.27 -11.52 4.56
CA LEU A 86 -3.31 -11.74 5.65
C LEU A 86 -3.83 -11.24 7.01
N LEU A 87 -4.69 -10.21 7.03
CA LEU A 87 -5.16 -9.56 8.27
C LEU A 87 -6.60 -9.95 8.66
N LYS A 88 -7.21 -10.89 7.92
CA LYS A 88 -8.62 -11.26 8.07
C LYS A 88 -8.98 -11.79 9.47
N ASP A 89 -8.03 -12.45 10.13
CA ASP A 89 -8.25 -13.15 11.39
C ASP A 89 -7.73 -12.37 12.61
N ASP A 90 -7.09 -11.22 12.38
CA ASP A 90 -6.30 -10.52 13.40
C ASP A 90 -7.05 -9.35 14.06
N ASN A 91 -7.82 -8.54 13.31
CA ASN A 91 -8.49 -7.34 13.84
C ASN A 91 -9.53 -6.71 12.90
N ASP A 92 -10.74 -6.42 13.40
CA ASP A 92 -11.78 -5.68 12.67
C ASP A 92 -11.32 -4.27 12.24
N ASN A 93 -10.46 -3.61 13.02
CA ASN A 93 -9.95 -2.28 12.70
C ASN A 93 -9.03 -2.29 11.47
N GLU A 94 -8.15 -3.28 11.35
CA GLU A 94 -7.23 -3.40 10.21
C GLU A 94 -8.02 -3.69 8.92
N MET A 95 -9.04 -4.54 9.01
CA MET A 95 -9.95 -4.79 7.90
C MET A 95 -10.72 -3.54 7.46
N GLN A 96 -11.11 -2.67 8.39
CA GLN A 96 -11.70 -1.37 8.05
C GLN A 96 -10.70 -0.45 7.34
N GLU A 97 -9.42 -0.48 7.74
CA GLU A 97 -8.37 0.29 7.06
C GLU A 97 -8.11 -0.23 5.64
N VAL A 98 -8.03 -1.54 5.44
CA VAL A 98 -7.93 -2.16 4.10
C VAL A 98 -9.13 -1.77 3.23
N ALA A 99 -10.34 -1.76 3.78
CA ALA A 99 -11.54 -1.32 3.05
C ALA A 99 -11.50 0.17 2.69
N LYS A 100 -10.94 1.03 3.56
CA LYS A 100 -10.71 2.45 3.25
C LYS A 100 -9.68 2.61 2.13
N LEU A 101 -8.59 1.86 2.18
CA LEU A 101 -7.54 1.91 1.16
C LEU A 101 -8.06 1.51 -0.22
N ASN A 102 -8.89 0.46 -0.31
CA ASN A 102 -9.54 0.09 -1.58
C ASN A 102 -10.29 1.28 -2.23
N LYS A 103 -10.99 2.09 -1.42
CA LYS A 103 -11.70 3.27 -1.90
C LYS A 103 -10.76 4.41 -2.28
N VAL A 104 -9.77 4.68 -1.44
CA VAL A 104 -8.84 5.82 -1.63
C VAL A 104 -7.93 5.63 -2.83
N TYR A 105 -7.52 4.39 -3.12
CA TYR A 105 -6.73 4.06 -4.30
C TYR A 105 -7.59 3.82 -5.56
N GLU A 106 -8.92 3.89 -5.44
CA GLU A 106 -9.88 3.68 -6.54
C GLU A 106 -9.71 2.31 -7.22
N LEU A 107 -9.62 1.25 -6.41
CA LEU A 107 -9.33 -0.11 -6.88
C LEU A 107 -10.59 -0.98 -7.01
N LEU A 108 -11.74 -0.45 -6.58
CA LEU A 108 -13.08 -1.06 -6.62
C LEU A 108 -14.17 0.01 -6.77
#